data_AF-A0A7V9Z8V8-F1
#
_entry.id   AF-A0A7V9Z8V8-F1
#
_cell.length_a   1.000
_cell.length_b   1.000
_cell.length_c   1.000
_cell.angle_alpha   90.00
_cell.angle_beta   90.00
_cell.angle_gamma   90.00
#
_symmetry.space_group_name_H-M   'P 1'
#
loop_
_entity.id
_entity.type
_entity.pdbx_description
1 polymer ?
#
loop_
_entity_poly.entity_id
_entity_poly.type
_entity_poly.pdbx_seq_one_letter_code
_entity_poly.pdbx_strand_id
1 'polypeptide(L)'
;MKKYPLIMISIVFLLTGCLKQEENSSQNEQQTSNNVNMEIVAQDLSVPWAIDWDGTSFYISERTGSIVKITGDRKNRQNLHLEKKLSTASEAGVLGFVLHPEKKNYDFLYYTYEDKKGQFNRVVEIREENNEWFEEKVLLDQIPSGNVHHGGRIKIGPDKKLYITTGDATEPMLAQDKTSLGGKFCV
;
A
#
# COMPACT_ATOMS: atom_id res chain seq x y z
N MET A 1 46.78 -27.03 -82.48
CA MET A 1 46.93 -27.72 -81.18
C MET A 1 45.54 -27.70 -80.52
N LYS A 2 44.73 -28.79 -80.59
CA LYS A 2 44.53 -29.82 -79.54
C LYS A 2 44.12 -29.17 -78.19
N LYS A 3 42.98 -29.38 -77.52
CA LYS A 3 41.87 -30.38 -77.48
C LYS A 3 40.62 -29.74 -76.78
N TYR A 4 39.40 -30.19 -77.09
CA TYR A 4 38.16 -30.07 -76.27
C TYR A 4 38.08 -31.28 -75.28
N PRO A 5 37.24 -31.40 -74.20
CA PRO A 5 35.76 -31.17 -74.24
C PRO A 5 34.97 -31.01 -72.88
N LEU A 6 33.61 -31.08 -72.97
CA LEU A 6 32.61 -31.57 -71.97
C LEU A 6 32.39 -30.71 -70.70
N ILE A 7 31.22 -30.50 -70.06
CA ILE A 7 29.95 -31.23 -69.87
C ILE A 7 28.83 -30.24 -69.47
N MET A 8 27.60 -30.64 -69.79
CA MET A 8 26.29 -30.07 -69.49
C MET A 8 25.85 -30.36 -68.05
N ILE A 9 25.44 -29.37 -67.25
CA ILE A 9 24.52 -29.57 -66.11
C ILE A 9 23.56 -28.38 -66.01
N SER A 10 22.31 -28.60 -66.41
CA SER A 10 21.15 -27.84 -65.93
C SER A 10 20.86 -28.23 -64.49
N ILE A 11 20.76 -27.25 -63.58
CA ILE A 11 20.04 -27.41 -62.32
C ILE A 11 19.02 -26.28 -62.21
N VAL A 12 17.77 -26.66 -62.44
CA VAL A 12 16.56 -25.93 -62.09
C VAL A 12 16.51 -25.87 -60.56
N PHE A 13 16.64 -24.68 -59.97
CA PHE A 13 16.36 -24.46 -58.57
C PHE A 13 14.84 -24.32 -58.38
N LEU A 14 14.22 -25.44 -58.01
CA LEU A 14 12.92 -25.48 -57.32
C LEU A 14 13.18 -25.46 -55.80
N LEU A 15 12.19 -24.95 -55.06
CA LEU A 15 12.02 -24.99 -53.59
C LEU A 15 12.74 -23.84 -52.85
N THR A 16 12.15 -23.08 -51.94
CA THR A 16 10.92 -23.26 -51.13
C THR A 16 10.55 -21.90 -50.53
N GLY A 17 9.27 -21.55 -50.56
CA GLY A 17 8.74 -20.44 -49.78
C GLY A 17 8.75 -20.77 -48.30
N CYS A 18 9.23 -19.85 -47.48
CA CYS A 18 8.91 -19.83 -46.06
C CYS A 18 7.52 -19.19 -45.90
N LEU A 19 6.50 -20.04 -45.73
CA LEU A 19 5.27 -19.62 -45.06
C LEU A 19 5.63 -19.27 -43.60
N LYS A 20 5.26 -18.06 -43.18
CA LYS A 20 5.26 -17.68 -41.78
C LYS A 20 4.09 -18.40 -41.12
N GLN A 21 4.40 -19.45 -40.35
CA GLN A 21 3.44 -20.17 -39.54
C GLN A 21 3.12 -19.30 -38.31
N GLU A 22 1.92 -18.75 -38.26
CA GLU A 22 1.36 -18.20 -37.03
C GLU A 22 1.00 -19.38 -36.13
N GLU A 23 1.80 -19.61 -35.09
CA GLU A 23 1.45 -20.51 -34.01
C GLU A 23 0.29 -19.90 -33.21
N ASN A 24 -0.93 -20.28 -33.59
CA ASN A 24 -2.13 -20.08 -32.80
C ASN A 24 -2.08 -21.02 -31.58
N SER A 25 -1.35 -20.61 -30.54
CA SER A 25 -1.46 -21.25 -29.23
C SER A 25 -2.74 -20.78 -28.56
N SER A 26 -3.83 -21.53 -28.76
CA SER A 26 -5.05 -21.37 -27.99
C SER A 26 -4.77 -21.80 -26.55
N GLN A 27 -4.33 -20.86 -25.71
CA GLN A 27 -4.40 -21.05 -24.26
C GLN A 27 -5.88 -21.04 -23.86
N ASN A 28 -6.40 -22.24 -23.65
CA ASN A 28 -7.71 -22.48 -23.10
C ASN A 28 -7.63 -22.20 -21.59
N GLU A 29 -7.54 -20.92 -21.21
CA GLU A 29 -7.79 -20.52 -19.82
C GLU A 29 -9.27 -20.76 -19.54
N GLN A 30 -9.57 -21.89 -18.89
CA GLN A 30 -10.85 -22.08 -18.22
C GLN A 30 -10.95 -21.04 -17.11
N GLN A 31 -11.41 -19.85 -17.47
CA GLN A 31 -11.81 -18.79 -16.58
C GLN A 31 -13.01 -19.33 -15.80
N THR A 32 -12.78 -19.86 -14.60
CA THR A 32 -13.84 -20.10 -13.63
C THR A 32 -14.44 -18.74 -13.28
N SER A 33 -15.47 -18.33 -14.01
CA SER A 33 -16.28 -17.15 -13.74
C SER A 33 -17.08 -17.40 -12.47
N ASN A 34 -16.43 -17.29 -11.31
CA ASN A 34 -17.15 -17.00 -10.09
C ASN A 34 -17.80 -15.64 -10.31
N ASN A 35 -19.12 -15.62 -10.48
CA ASN A 35 -19.91 -14.38 -10.54
C ASN A 35 -19.82 -13.69 -9.18
N VAL A 36 -18.74 -12.93 -8.96
CA VAL A 36 -18.60 -12.04 -7.82
C VAL A 36 -19.44 -10.81 -8.14
N ASN A 37 -20.54 -10.63 -7.40
CA ASN A 37 -21.27 -9.39 -7.43
C ASN A 37 -20.43 -8.34 -6.67
N MET A 38 -19.97 -7.30 -7.39
CA MET A 38 -19.23 -6.19 -6.80
C MET A 38 -20.11 -4.96 -6.79
N GLU A 39 -20.15 -4.26 -5.67
CA GLU A 39 -20.84 -2.99 -5.52
C GLU A 39 -19.88 -1.89 -5.08
N ILE A 40 -20.18 -0.66 -5.52
CA ILE A 40 -19.39 0.50 -5.13
C ILE A 40 -19.97 1.07 -3.84
N VAL A 41 -19.28 0.87 -2.72
CA VAL A 41 -19.70 1.38 -1.40
C VAL A 41 -19.21 2.80 -1.11
N ALA A 42 -18.17 3.27 -1.81
CA ALA A 42 -17.64 4.63 -1.70
C ALA A 42 -16.86 5.05 -2.93
N GLN A 43 -16.94 6.34 -3.26
CA GLN A 43 -16.19 7.00 -4.36
C GLN A 43 -15.63 8.34 -3.88
N ASP A 44 -14.81 8.98 -4.71
CA ASP A 44 -14.18 10.29 -4.46
C ASP A 44 -13.34 10.34 -3.16
N LEU A 45 -12.64 9.24 -2.88
CA LEU A 45 -11.67 9.15 -1.80
C LEU A 45 -10.31 9.70 -2.26
N SER A 46 -9.62 10.40 -1.37
CA SER A 46 -8.31 11.02 -1.60
C SER A 46 -7.20 10.12 -1.06
N VAL A 47 -6.65 9.26 -1.93
CA VAL A 47 -5.55 8.33 -1.57
C VAL A 47 -5.91 7.48 -0.32
N PRO A 48 -6.98 6.66 -0.36
CA PRO A 48 -7.39 5.82 0.76
C PRO A 48 -6.30 4.79 1.11
N TRP A 49 -6.15 4.45 2.39
CA TRP A 49 -5.01 3.64 2.84
C TRP A 49 -5.33 2.51 3.83
N ALA A 50 -6.03 2.83 4.92
CA ALA A 50 -6.51 1.84 5.88
C ALA A 50 -8.03 1.91 5.95
N ILE A 51 -8.66 0.75 6.18
CA ILE A 51 -10.08 0.60 6.41
C ILE A 51 -10.30 -0.19 7.68
N ASP A 52 -11.24 0.24 8.50
CA ASP A 52 -11.73 -0.50 9.65
C ASP A 52 -13.26 -0.38 9.76
N TRP A 53 -13.89 -1.25 10.54
CA TRP A 53 -15.34 -1.33 10.68
C TRP A 53 -15.74 -1.53 12.14
N ASP A 54 -16.66 -0.69 12.62
CA ASP A 54 -17.10 -0.71 14.02
C ASP A 54 -18.34 -1.59 14.29
N GLY A 55 -18.81 -2.33 13.28
CA GLY A 55 -20.08 -3.05 13.31
C GLY A 55 -21.23 -2.31 12.60
N THR A 56 -21.08 -1.01 12.37
CA THR A 56 -22.13 -0.15 11.78
C THR A 56 -21.60 0.67 10.61
N SER A 57 -20.41 1.25 10.75
CA SER A 57 -19.81 2.18 9.78
C SER A 57 -18.42 1.73 9.39
N PHE A 58 -18.07 1.91 8.12
CA PHE A 58 -16.69 1.83 7.68
C PHE A 58 -15.98 3.15 7.93
N TYR A 59 -14.71 3.06 8.32
CA TYR A 59 -13.83 4.19 8.51
C TYR A 59 -12.62 3.99 7.62
N ILE A 60 -12.40 4.89 6.67
CA ILE A 60 -11.32 4.80 5.69
C ILE A 60 -10.38 5.99 5.89
N SER A 61 -9.14 5.73 6.29
CA SER A 61 -8.14 6.78 6.39
C SER A 61 -7.65 7.20 5.00
N GLU A 62 -7.54 8.51 4.77
CA GLU A 62 -6.95 9.12 3.59
C GLU A 62 -5.52 9.58 3.94
N ARG A 63 -4.53 9.22 3.12
CA ARG A 63 -3.11 9.60 3.37
C ARG A 63 -2.90 11.10 3.55
N THR A 64 -3.82 11.89 2.99
CA THR A 64 -3.81 13.36 2.99
C THR A 64 -4.27 13.99 4.31
N GLY A 65 -4.68 13.21 5.31
CA GLY A 65 -4.99 13.72 6.66
C GLY A 65 -6.48 13.80 6.97
N SER A 66 -7.25 12.79 6.54
CA SER A 66 -8.67 12.68 6.90
C SER A 66 -9.05 11.21 7.17
N ILE A 67 -10.18 11.00 7.83
CA ILE A 67 -10.86 9.70 7.96
C ILE A 67 -12.27 9.88 7.40
N VAL A 68 -12.63 9.04 6.43
CA VAL A 68 -13.95 9.03 5.80
C VAL A 68 -14.81 7.97 6.48
N LYS A 69 -15.85 8.40 7.18
CA LYS A 69 -16.86 7.57 7.82
C LYS A 69 -18.02 7.32 6.86
N ILE A 70 -18.36 6.05 6.64
CA ILE A 70 -19.40 5.61 5.72
C ILE A 70 -20.43 4.78 6.50
N THR A 71 -21.68 5.25 6.51
CA THR A 71 -22.80 4.58 7.20
C THR A 71 -23.97 4.45 6.23
N GLY A 72 -24.17 3.25 5.66
CA GLY A 72 -25.05 3.08 4.50
C GLY A 72 -24.56 3.96 3.35
N ASP A 73 -25.46 4.75 2.75
CA ASP A 73 -25.12 5.66 1.64
C ASP A 73 -24.52 7.00 2.09
N ARG A 74 -24.44 7.25 3.40
CA ARG A 74 -23.92 8.52 3.93
C ARG A 74 -22.40 8.46 4.05
N LYS A 75 -21.72 9.37 3.35
CA LYS A 75 -20.28 9.60 3.41
C LYS A 75 -19.98 10.89 4.15
N ASN A 76 -19.06 10.84 5.10
CA ASN A 76 -18.66 11.99 5.90
C ASN A 76 -17.13 12.00 6.05
N ARG A 77 -16.47 13.04 5.52
CA ARG A 77 -15.02 13.20 5.59
C ARG A 77 -14.70 14.03 6.83
N GLN A 78 -13.90 13.46 7.72
CA GLN A 78 -13.52 14.03 9.01
C GLN A 78 -12.02 14.33 8.96
N ASN A 79 -11.59 15.56 9.20
CA ASN A 79 -10.18 15.92 9.19
C ASN A 79 -9.47 15.40 10.45
N LEU A 80 -8.16 15.20 10.30
CA LEU A 80 -7.26 14.90 11.41
C LEU A 80 -6.54 16.16 11.85
N HIS A 81 -6.73 16.54 13.11
CA HIS A 81 -6.00 17.60 13.79
C HIS A 81 -4.80 16.99 14.52
N LEU A 82 -3.68 16.88 13.80
CA LEU A 82 -2.43 16.29 14.29
C LEU A 82 -1.48 17.36 14.82
N GLU A 83 -0.68 17.04 15.84
CA GLU A 83 0.30 17.97 16.41
C GLU A 83 1.46 18.26 15.45
N LYS A 84 1.81 17.27 14.63
CA LYS A 84 2.90 17.36 13.65
C LYS A 84 2.32 17.42 12.25
N LYS A 85 2.89 18.30 11.42
CA LYS A 85 2.55 18.40 10.00
C LYS A 85 2.90 17.09 9.28
N LEU A 86 1.94 16.55 8.53
CA LEU A 86 2.17 15.39 7.68
C LEU A 86 3.32 15.64 6.70
N SER A 87 4.20 14.67 6.57
CA SER A 87 5.25 14.71 5.55
C SER A 87 4.66 14.48 4.16
N THR A 88 5.24 15.14 3.16
CA THR A 88 4.84 15.04 1.76
C THR A 88 5.74 14.11 0.94
N ALA A 89 6.58 13.30 1.59
CA ALA A 89 7.40 12.31 0.89
C ALA A 89 6.53 11.25 0.20
N SER A 90 7.14 10.49 -0.72
CA SER A 90 6.43 9.68 -1.71
C SER A 90 5.44 8.69 -1.09
N GLU A 91 5.85 7.94 -0.06
CA GLU A 91 5.03 6.93 0.61
C GLU A 91 4.42 7.45 1.93
N ALA A 92 4.66 8.72 2.29
CA ALA A 92 4.33 9.29 3.61
C ALA A 92 2.86 9.71 3.75
N GLY A 93 2.43 9.97 4.98
CA GLY A 93 1.11 10.50 5.31
C GLY A 93 0.49 9.74 6.46
N VAL A 94 -0.83 9.60 6.45
CA VAL A 94 -1.56 8.69 7.35
C VAL A 94 -1.45 7.26 6.82
N LEU A 95 -0.73 6.39 7.52
CA LEU A 95 -0.37 5.05 7.03
C LEU A 95 -0.97 3.89 7.83
N GLY A 96 -1.43 4.16 9.04
CA GLY A 96 -2.11 3.17 9.87
C GLY A 96 -3.25 3.81 10.64
N PHE A 97 -4.35 3.10 10.71
CA PHE A 97 -5.52 3.46 11.50
C PHE A 97 -6.17 2.16 11.97
N VAL A 98 -6.55 2.11 13.25
CA VAL A 98 -7.30 0.98 13.80
C VAL A 98 -8.24 1.47 14.89
N LEU A 99 -9.49 1.04 14.82
CA LEU A 99 -10.49 1.30 15.83
C LEU A 99 -10.23 0.43 17.06
N HIS A 100 -10.48 0.97 18.24
CA HIS A 100 -10.42 0.23 19.47
C HIS A 100 -11.60 -0.75 19.54
N PRO A 101 -11.36 -2.08 19.67
CA PRO A 101 -12.42 -3.08 19.57
C PRO A 101 -13.47 -2.97 20.68
N GLU A 102 -13.07 -2.48 21.85
CA GLU A 102 -13.97 -2.20 22.98
C GLU A 102 -14.64 -0.81 22.91
N LYS A 103 -14.59 -0.11 21.77
CA LYS A 103 -15.17 1.23 21.55
C LYS A 103 -14.83 2.22 22.68
N LYS A 104 -13.54 2.31 23.01
CA LYS A 104 -13.06 3.34 23.94
C LYS A 104 -13.22 4.72 23.29
N ASN A 105 -13.01 5.76 24.08
CA ASN A 105 -13.02 7.14 23.61
C ASN A 105 -11.74 7.54 22.85
N TYR A 106 -10.94 6.57 22.42
CA TYR A 106 -9.75 6.78 21.63
C TYR A 106 -9.50 5.57 20.72
N ASP A 107 -8.86 5.85 19.59
CA ASP A 107 -8.42 4.91 18.57
C ASP A 107 -6.94 5.17 18.29
N PHE A 108 -6.31 4.36 17.43
CA PHE A 108 -4.87 4.50 17.15
C PHE A 108 -4.60 4.92 15.72
N LEU A 109 -3.60 5.78 15.55
CA LEU A 109 -3.15 6.28 14.27
C LEU A 109 -1.63 6.15 14.15
N TYR A 110 -1.16 5.75 12.97
CA TYR A 110 0.23 5.80 12.56
C TYR A 110 0.37 6.79 11.42
N TYR A 111 1.28 7.74 11.54
CA TYR A 111 1.55 8.68 10.46
C TYR A 111 3.00 9.15 10.40
N THR A 112 3.40 9.60 9.21
CA THR A 112 4.72 10.16 8.93
C THR A 112 4.68 11.67 8.99
N TYR A 113 5.63 12.28 9.69
CA TYR A 113 5.79 13.72 9.81
C TYR A 113 7.22 14.16 9.52
N GLU A 114 7.39 15.45 9.32
CA GLU A 114 8.70 16.07 9.15
C GLU A 114 8.82 17.28 10.08
N ASP A 115 9.95 17.38 10.78
CA ASP A 115 10.31 18.55 11.56
C ASP A 115 11.80 18.91 11.38
N LYS A 116 12.30 19.85 12.19
CA LYS A 116 13.68 20.34 12.08
C LYS A 116 14.75 19.26 12.25
N LYS A 117 14.41 18.11 12.85
CA LYS A 117 15.33 16.98 13.06
C LYS A 117 15.31 15.99 11.89
N GLY A 118 14.40 16.15 10.94
CA GLY A 118 14.22 15.26 9.80
C GLY A 118 12.82 14.65 9.77
N GLN A 119 12.71 13.52 9.09
CA GLN A 119 11.48 12.81 8.87
C GLN A 119 11.36 11.60 9.79
N PHE A 120 10.19 11.42 10.40
CA PHE A 120 9.94 10.34 11.34
C PHE A 120 8.51 9.83 11.18
N ASN A 121 8.27 8.64 11.71
CA ASN A 121 6.93 8.15 11.95
C ASN A 121 6.58 8.23 13.44
N ARG A 122 5.29 8.23 13.74
CA ARG A 122 4.79 8.12 15.12
C ARG A 122 3.46 7.40 15.19
N VAL A 123 3.19 6.86 16.38
CA VAL A 123 1.93 6.22 16.76
C VAL A 123 1.30 7.02 17.89
N VAL A 124 0.02 7.35 17.71
CA VAL A 124 -0.73 8.21 18.63
C VAL A 124 -2.10 7.62 18.94
N GLU A 125 -2.64 7.98 20.09
CA GLU A 125 -4.07 7.90 20.39
C GLU A 125 -4.77 9.11 19.74
N ILE A 126 -5.89 8.87 19.05
CA ILE A 126 -6.75 9.90 18.49
C ILE A 126 -8.19 9.74 19.01
N ARG A 127 -8.94 10.83 19.08
CA ARG A 127 -10.34 10.84 19.52
C ARG A 127 -11.24 11.55 18.53
N GLU A 128 -12.38 10.92 18.20
CA GLU A 128 -13.46 11.55 17.43
C GLU A 128 -14.22 12.54 18.34
N GLU A 129 -14.26 13.81 17.98
CA GLU A 129 -15.03 14.85 18.66
C GLU A 129 -15.61 15.84 17.64
N ASN A 130 -16.89 16.19 17.77
CA ASN A 130 -17.58 17.15 16.89
C ASN A 130 -17.40 16.86 15.39
N ASN A 131 -17.40 15.57 15.02
CA ASN A 131 -17.23 15.10 13.64
C ASN A 131 -15.82 15.29 13.04
N GLU A 132 -14.81 15.50 13.88
CA GLU A 132 -13.41 15.61 13.51
C GLU A 132 -12.58 14.69 14.41
N TRP A 133 -11.31 14.46 14.07
CA TRP A 133 -10.40 13.64 14.87
C TRP A 133 -9.26 14.47 15.43
N PHE A 134 -8.95 14.28 16.71
CA PHE A 134 -7.90 15.02 17.41
C PHE A 134 -6.85 14.06 17.95
N GLU A 135 -5.57 14.41 17.77
CA GLU A 135 -4.48 13.75 18.47
C GLU A 135 -4.54 14.06 19.97
N GLU A 136 -4.48 13.03 20.80
CA GLU A 136 -4.61 13.15 22.26
C GLU A 136 -3.32 12.78 23.00
N LYS A 137 -2.62 11.75 22.53
CA LYS A 137 -1.46 11.21 23.23
C LYS A 137 -0.51 10.49 22.30
N VAL A 138 0.78 10.67 22.55
CA VAL A 138 1.86 9.98 21.84
C VAL A 138 2.17 8.65 22.51
N LEU A 139 2.22 7.58 21.74
CA LEU A 139 2.60 6.25 22.21
C LEU A 139 4.03 5.89 21.83
N LEU A 140 4.38 6.16 20.57
CA LEU A 140 5.71 5.93 20.04
C LEU A 140 6.06 7.07 19.09
N ASP A 141 7.20 7.70 19.31
CA ASP A 141 7.64 8.87 18.54
C ASP A 141 9.02 8.63 17.94
N GLN A 142 9.41 9.48 16.99
CA GLN A 142 10.75 9.45 16.38
C GLN A 142 11.15 8.06 15.84
N ILE A 143 10.18 7.30 15.33
CA ILE A 143 10.46 6.08 14.56
C ILE A 143 11.20 6.52 13.29
N PRO A 144 12.41 6.00 12.99
CA PRO A 144 13.16 6.42 11.82
C PRO A 144 12.35 6.34 10.53
N SER A 145 12.52 7.33 9.67
CA SER A 145 11.87 7.41 8.36
C SER A 145 12.81 8.05 7.34
N GLY A 146 12.54 7.83 6.05
CA GLY A 146 13.22 8.45 4.92
C GLY A 146 12.22 8.71 3.81
N ASN A 147 12.68 8.92 2.56
CA ASN A 147 11.79 9.24 1.44
C ASN A 147 10.71 8.17 1.14
N VAL A 148 11.02 6.92 1.49
CA VAL A 148 10.19 5.71 1.34
C VAL A 148 10.51 4.75 2.48
N HIS A 149 9.86 3.58 2.53
CA HIS A 149 10.01 2.55 3.56
C HIS A 149 9.60 3.05 4.95
N HIS A 150 8.36 3.56 5.06
CA HIS A 150 7.81 4.05 6.32
C HIS A 150 7.18 2.94 7.18
N GLY A 151 6.78 1.81 6.60
CA GLY A 151 5.96 0.80 7.28
C GLY A 151 4.53 1.32 7.49
N GLY A 152 4.03 1.21 8.72
CA GLY A 152 2.80 1.90 9.14
C GLY A 152 1.56 1.05 9.33
N ARG A 153 1.62 -0.27 9.13
CA ARG A 153 0.51 -1.15 9.55
C ARG A 153 0.45 -1.16 11.08
N ILE A 154 -0.75 -0.94 11.61
CA ILE A 154 -1.07 -1.15 13.02
C ILE A 154 -2.29 -2.06 13.14
N LYS A 155 -2.35 -2.88 14.19
CA LYS A 155 -3.51 -3.74 14.46
C LYS A 155 -3.59 -4.10 15.93
N ILE A 156 -4.79 -4.06 16.49
CA ILE A 156 -5.05 -4.68 17.79
C ILE A 156 -5.32 -6.17 17.58
N GLY A 157 -4.50 -7.01 18.22
CA GLY A 157 -4.62 -8.47 18.15
C GLY A 157 -5.57 -9.05 19.20
N PRO A 158 -5.83 -10.38 19.14
CA PRO A 158 -6.74 -11.06 20.06
C PRO A 158 -6.26 -11.06 21.52
N ASP A 159 -4.96 -10.86 21.75
CA ASP A 159 -4.35 -10.72 23.08
C ASP A 159 -4.45 -9.28 23.63
N LYS A 160 -5.21 -8.41 22.96
CA LYS A 160 -5.47 -7.00 23.28
C LYS A 160 -4.24 -6.09 23.22
N LYS A 161 -3.19 -6.50 22.51
CA LYS A 161 -2.01 -5.66 22.28
C LYS A 161 -2.08 -4.95 20.93
N LEU A 162 -1.42 -3.80 20.84
CA LEU A 162 -1.29 -3.01 19.62
C LEU A 162 0.00 -3.41 18.90
N TYR A 163 -0.13 -4.13 17.79
CA TYR A 163 0.98 -4.50 16.94
C TYR A 163 1.28 -3.42 15.93
N ILE A 164 2.56 -3.07 15.77
CA ILE A 164 3.02 -1.99 14.89
C ILE A 164 4.14 -2.51 14.00
N THR A 165 4.06 -2.27 12.69
CA THR A 165 5.17 -2.50 11.76
C THR A 165 5.83 -1.19 11.39
N THR A 166 7.16 -1.12 11.45
CA THR A 166 7.94 0.05 11.06
C THR A 166 8.84 -0.30 9.88
N GLY A 167 9.02 0.65 8.96
CA GLY A 167 9.98 0.49 7.87
C GLY A 167 11.40 0.85 8.29
N ASP A 168 12.37 0.50 7.45
CA ASP A 168 13.81 0.68 7.74
C ASP A 168 14.35 2.03 7.25
N ALA A 169 13.49 2.94 6.77
CA ALA A 169 13.90 4.23 6.23
C ALA A 169 14.92 4.16 5.08
N THR A 170 14.94 3.06 4.31
CA THR A 170 15.97 2.74 3.30
C THR A 170 17.38 2.53 3.85
N GLU A 171 17.50 2.31 5.16
CA GLU A 171 18.75 2.02 5.86
C GLU A 171 18.69 0.59 6.44
N PRO A 172 19.06 -0.45 5.68
CA PRO A 172 18.84 -1.86 6.08
C PRO A 172 19.49 -2.23 7.41
N MET A 173 20.57 -1.55 7.80
CA MET A 173 21.24 -1.78 9.08
C MET A 173 20.38 -1.39 10.28
N LEU A 174 19.42 -0.48 10.14
CA LEU A 174 18.46 -0.16 11.20
C LEU A 174 17.64 -1.40 11.58
N ALA A 175 17.30 -2.27 10.63
CA ALA A 175 16.58 -3.51 10.92
C ALA A 175 17.38 -4.46 11.82
N GLN A 176 18.71 -4.49 11.67
CA GLN A 176 19.61 -5.32 12.49
C GLN A 176 19.91 -4.71 13.87
N ASP A 177 19.83 -3.39 13.99
CA ASP A 177 20.05 -2.70 15.26
C ASP A 177 18.85 -2.90 16.20
N LYS A 178 19.10 -3.58 17.33
CA LYS A 178 18.11 -3.87 18.37
C LYS A 178 17.71 -2.64 19.19
N THR A 179 18.49 -1.57 19.14
CA THR A 179 18.21 -0.30 19.82
C THR A 179 17.41 0.68 18.95
N SER A 180 17.30 0.40 17.65
CA SER A 180 16.52 1.18 16.69
C SER A 180 15.06 0.74 16.63
N LEU A 181 14.17 1.69 16.36
CA LEU A 181 12.76 1.43 16.03
C LEU A 181 12.53 1.15 14.54
N GLY A 182 13.54 1.27 13.69
CA GLY A 182 13.42 1.07 12.23
C GLY A 182 13.47 -0.40 11.81
N GLY A 183 12.61 -0.79 10.86
CA GLY A 183 12.55 -2.14 10.30
C GLY A 183 12.12 -3.20 11.32
N LYS A 184 11.10 -2.90 12.13
CA LYS A 184 10.68 -3.72 13.28
C LYS A 184 9.22 -4.15 13.20
N PHE A 185 8.94 -5.20 13.97
CA PHE A 185 7.61 -5.56 14.43
C PHE A 185 7.57 -5.33 15.94
N CYS A 186 6.74 -4.39 16.39
CA CYS A 186 6.65 -3.94 17.79
C CYS A 186 5.27 -4.28 18.37
N VAL A 187 5.20 -4.35 19.70
CA VAL A 187 4.02 -4.67 20.50
C VAL A 187 3.91 -3.70 21.66
#